data_AF-A0A4S2ADD8-F1
#
_entry.id   AF-A0A4S2ADD8-F1
#
_cell.length_a   1.000
_cell.length_b   1.000
_cell.length_c   1.000
_cell.angle_alpha   90.00
_cell.angle_beta   90.00
_cell.angle_gamma   90.00
#
_symmetry.space_group_name_H-M   'P 1'
#
loop_
_entity.id
_entity.type
_entity.pdbx_description
1 polymer ?
#
loop_
_entity_poly.entity_id
_entity_poly.type
_entity_poly.pdbx_seq_one_letter_code
_entity_poly.pdbx_strand_id
1 'polypeptide(L)' 'MFEDTINNVRQVNEEFSDQVRDSFGSAIVADIFEPLEKEEQKLHYEYEMAEAKMTEIKVITAELRLIN' A
#
# COMPACT_ATOMS: atom_id res chain seq x y z
N MET A 1 -1.27 1.65 -11.02
CA MET A 1 -1.88 2.88 -10.46
C MET A 1 -1.52 3.02 -8.98
N PHE A 2 -1.98 2.11 -8.11
CA PHE A 2 -1.67 2.17 -6.68
C PHE A 2 -0.22 1.73 -6.39
N GLU A 3 0.19 0.54 -6.88
CA GLU A 3 1.59 0.09 -6.81
C GLU A 3 2.58 1.09 -7.40
N ASP A 4 2.28 1.69 -8.55
CA ASP A 4 3.16 2.70 -9.16
C ASP A 4 3.35 3.92 -8.26
N THR A 5 2.28 4.35 -7.56
CA THR A 5 2.34 5.46 -6.62
C THR A 5 3.20 5.11 -5.41
N ILE A 6 3.09 3.88 -4.91
CA ILE A 6 3.88 3.37 -3.78
C ILE A 6 5.36 3.28 -4.15
N ASN A 7 5.65 2.70 -5.31
CA ASN A 7 7.01 2.57 -5.81
C ASN A 7 7.66 3.94 -6.00
N ASN A 8 6.90 4.93 -6.49
CA ASN A 8 7.38 6.30 -6.61
C ASN A 8 7.68 6.93 -5.24
N VAL A 9 6.79 6.75 -4.25
CA VAL A 9 7.02 7.25 -2.88
C VAL A 9 8.28 6.62 -2.26
N ARG A 10 8.48 5.31 -2.42
CA ARG A 10 9.68 4.62 -1.93
C ARG A 10 10.95 5.13 -2.61
N GLN A 11 10.93 5.26 -3.93
CA GLN A 11 12.04 5.80 -4.69
C GLN A 11 12.40 7.23 -4.23
N VAL A 12 11.40 8.10 -4.04
CA VAL A 12 11.62 9.46 -3.57
C VAL A 12 12.21 9.48 -2.16
N ASN A 13 11.78 8.58 -1.27
CA ASN A 13 12.35 8.48 0.08
C ASN A 13 13.82 8.04 0.05
N GLU A 14 14.15 7.05 -0.78
CA GLU A 14 15.53 6.58 -0.97
C GLU A 14 16.43 7.70 -1.51
N GLU A 15 15.99 8.37 -2.57
CA GLU A 15 16.71 9.50 -3.17
C GLU A 15 16.89 10.66 -2.18
N PHE A 16 15.86 10.97 -1.39
CA PHE A 16 15.94 12.00 -0.35
C PHE A 16 16.93 11.63 0.76
N SER A 17 16.85 10.41 1.27
CA SER A 17 17.69 9.91 2.36
C SER A 17 19.17 9.80 1.96
N ASP A 18 19.45 9.58 0.68
CA ASP A 18 20.81 9.59 0.15
C ASP A 18 21.39 10.99 0.00
N GLN A 19 20.55 11.99 -0.24
CA GLN A 19 20.98 13.38 -0.43
C GLN A 19 21.02 14.19 0.87
N VAL A 20 20.13 13.92 1.83
CA VAL A 20 19.96 14.71 3.04
C VAL A 20 20.09 13.84 4.28
N ARG A 21 21.26 13.88 4.92
CA ARG A 21 21.61 13.08 6.11
C ARG A 21 21.82 13.90 7.38
N ASP A 22 21.40 15.15 7.36
CA ASP A 22 21.46 16.00 8.54
C ASP A 22 20.26 15.73 9.47
N SER A 23 20.21 16.46 10.59
CA SER A 23 19.13 16.32 11.56
C SER A 23 17.77 16.76 10.99
N PHE A 24 17.74 17.62 9.98
CA PHE A 24 16.51 18.03 9.31
C PHE A 24 16.00 16.92 8.38
N GLY A 25 16.87 16.33 7.56
CA GLY A 25 16.54 15.17 6.73
C GLY A 25 16.04 14.00 7.56
N SER A 26 16.70 13.73 8.69
CA SER A 26 16.26 12.70 9.64
C SER A 26 14.85 12.95 10.20
N ALA A 27 14.51 14.21 10.47
CA ALA A 27 13.17 14.59 10.92
C ALA A 27 12.13 14.40 9.81
N ILE A 28 12.44 14.74 8.56
CA ILE A 28 11.53 14.51 7.43
C ILE A 28 11.27 13.02 7.21
N VAL A 29 12.30 12.17 7.33
CA VAL A 29 12.14 10.71 7.25
C VAL A 29 11.21 10.21 8.35
N ALA A 30 11.46 10.58 9.60
CA ALA A 30 10.69 10.12 10.75
C ALA A 30 9.24 10.67 10.78
N ASP A 31 9.05 11.93 10.42
CA ASP A 31 7.76 12.62 10.60
C ASP A 31 6.85 12.53 9.36
N ILE A 32 7.42 12.26 8.17
CA ILE A 32 6.67 12.22 6.92
C ILE A 32 6.74 10.84 6.25
N PHE A 33 7.95 10.36 5.95
CA PHE A 33 8.09 9.13 5.15
C PHE A 33 7.69 7.87 5.92
N GLU A 34 8.11 7.72 7.18
CA GLU A 34 7.74 6.56 8.00
C GLU A 34 6.22 6.44 8.24
N PRO A 35 5.47 7.51 8.60
CA PRO A 35 4.01 7.43 8.71
C PRO A 35 3.34 7.11 7.38
N LEU A 36 3.84 7.68 6.28
CA LEU A 36 3.31 7.43 4.95
C LEU A 36 3.47 5.95 4.55
N GLU A 37 4.63 5.36 4.83
CA GLU A 37 4.88 3.92 4.60
C GLU A 37 3.95 3.04 5.44
N LYS A 38 3.69 3.40 6.71
CA LYS A 38 2.75 2.66 7.56
C LYS A 38 1.32 2.71 7.03
N GLU A 39 0.84 3.88 6.60
CA GLU A 39 -0.50 4.02 6.02
C GLU A 39 -0.60 3.28 4.69
N GLU A 40 0.46 3.28 3.89
CA GLU A 40 0.57 2.51 2.65
C GLU A 40 0.38 1.01 2.91
N GLN A 41 1.15 0.45 3.85
CA GLN A 41 1.05 -0.98 4.22
C GLN A 41 -0.36 -1.37 4.68
N LYS A 42 -1.03 -0.51 5.46
CA LYS A 42 -2.43 -0.75 5.87
C LYS A 42 -3.36 -0.78 4.67
N LEU A 43 -3.21 0.17 3.75
CA LEU A 43 -4.06 0.25 2.57
C LEU A 43 -3.85 -0.94 1.63
N HIS A 44 -2.60 -1.42 1.50
CA HIS A 44 -2.29 -2.65 0.78
C HIS A 44 -2.98 -3.87 1.42
N TYR A 45 -2.90 -4.01 2.74
CA TYR A 45 -3.59 -5.10 3.46
C TYR A 45 -5.11 -5.08 3.25
N GLU A 46 -5.75 -3.90 3.36
CA GLU A 46 -7.18 -3.77 3.13
C GLU A 46 -7.57 -4.07 1.68
N TYR A 47 -6.70 -3.73 0.72
CA TYR A 47 -6.89 -4.09 -0.69
C TYR A 47 -6.87 -5.60 -0.90
N GLU A 48 -5.86 -6.31 -0.37
CA GLU A 48 -5.78 -7.77 -0.45
C GLU A 48 -7.00 -8.45 0.19
N MET A 49 -7.44 -7.95 1.35
CA MET A 49 -8.66 -8.41 2.02
C MET A 49 -9.90 -8.22 1.13
N ALA A 50 -10.01 -7.09 0.44
CA ALA A 50 -11.11 -6.81 -0.46
C ALA A 50 -11.11 -7.73 -1.69
N GLU A 51 -9.93 -8.00 -2.27
CA GLU A 51 -9.78 -8.93 -3.40
C GLU A 51 -10.15 -10.37 -3.02
N ALA A 52 -9.74 -10.82 -1.84
CA ALA A 52 -10.11 -12.13 -1.30
C ALA A 52 -11.64 -12.25 -1.16
N LYS A 53 -12.28 -11.28 -0.52
CA LYS A 53 -13.75 -11.24 -0.38
C LYS A 53 -14.47 -11.18 -1.73
N MET A 54 -13.95 -10.42 -2.69
CA MET A 54 -14.53 -10.38 -4.04
C MET A 54 -14.45 -11.75 -4.72
N THR A 55 -13.38 -12.50 -4.49
CA THR A 55 -13.23 -13.87 -5.00
C THR A 55 -14.22 -14.82 -4.35
N GLU A 56 -14.39 -14.77 -3.02
CA GLU A 56 -15.40 -15.55 -2.30
C GLU A 56 -16.82 -15.27 -2.82
N ILE A 57 -17.17 -14.00 -3.01
CA ILE A 57 -18.47 -13.60 -3.57
C ILE A 57 -18.67 -14.19 -4.97
N LYS A 58 -17.63 -14.15 -5.83
CA LYS A 58 -17.70 -14.73 -7.18
C LYS A 58 -17.95 -16.25 -7.13
N VAL A 59 -17.27 -16.97 -6.24
CA VAL A 59 -17.44 -18.41 -6.05
C VAL A 59 -18.87 -18.73 -5.59
N ILE A 60 -19.34 -18.09 -4.52
CA ILE A 60 -20.70 -18.28 -4.00
C ILE A 60 -21.74 -17.94 -5.08
N THR A 61 -21.54 -16.87 -5.83
CA THR A 61 -22.44 -16.49 -6.94
C THR A 61 -22.47 -17.55 -8.04
N ALA A 62 -21.34 -18.17 -8.36
CA ALA A 62 -21.28 -19.25 -9.33
C ALA A 62 -22.01 -20.51 -8.84
N GLU A 63 -21.82 -20.88 -7.57
CA GLU A 63 -22.51 -22.01 -6.93
C GLU A 63 -24.03 -21.80 -6.90
N LEU A 64 -24.50 -20.60 -6.54
CA LEU A 64 -25.92 -20.25 -6.53
C LEU A 64 -26.57 -20.34 -7.93
N ARG A 65 -25.81 -20.12 -9.00
CA ARG A 65 -26.30 -20.27 -10.38
C ARG A 65 -26.46 -21.73 -10.80
N LEU A 66 -25.78 -22.67 -10.14
CA LEU A 66 -25.86 -24.10 -10.47
C LEU A 66 -27.06 -24.80 -9.83
N ILE A 67 -27.66 -24.18 -8.80
CA ILE A 67 -28.80 -24.73 -8.06
C ILE A 67 -30.13 -24.00 -8.33
N ASN A 68 -30.10 -22.98 -9.17
CA ASN A 68 -31.29 -22.27 -9.69
C ASN A 68 -31.66 -22.77 -11.09
#